data_AF-A0A2P5LI24-F1
#
_entry.id   AF-A0A2P5LI24-F1
#
_cell.length_a   1.000
_cell.length_b   1.000
_cell.length_c   1.000
_cell.angle_alpha   90.00
_cell.angle_beta   90.00
_cell.angle_gamma   90.00
#
_symmetry.space_group_name_H-M   'P 1'
#
loop_
_entity.id
_entity.type
_entity.pdbx_description
1 polymer ?
#
loop_
_entity_poly.entity_id
_entity_poly.type
_entity_poly.pdbx_seq_one_letter_code
_entity_poly.pdbx_strand_id
1 'polypeptide(L)'
;MAANFFWRFLFALTATALAACDRGPEMPESAGYGPNPTLPSPHPTGAFPYVNIARAVGWPSGEKPTPAEGLDVEAFATGLDHPRWLYELPNGDILVAETDAPPKSEDEGGGGVRGFFMGLYMRQAGSNKPSANRITLLRDADGDGVAETKEVFLENLNSPFGMALVGDQLYVANADSLVRFP
;
A
#
# COMPACT_ATOMS: atom_id res chain seq x y z
N MET A 1 39.81 29.20 -34.99
CA MET A 1 39.08 28.02 -35.54
C MET A 1 38.59 27.06 -34.45
N ALA A 2 39.32 26.88 -33.33
CA ALA A 2 38.93 25.96 -32.24
C ALA A 2 37.71 26.40 -31.38
N ALA A 3 37.54 27.71 -31.13
CA ALA A 3 36.45 28.22 -30.29
C ALA A 3 35.03 27.96 -30.87
N ASN A 4 34.90 28.04 -32.20
CA ASN A 4 33.64 27.76 -32.89
C ASN A 4 33.29 26.27 -32.89
N PHE A 5 34.28 25.39 -32.76
CA PHE A 5 34.07 23.94 -32.69
C PHE A 5 33.57 23.54 -31.29
N PHE A 6 34.13 24.15 -30.25
CA PHE A 6 33.71 23.92 -28.85
C PHE A 6 32.27 24.36 -28.61
N TRP A 7 31.87 25.54 -29.10
CA TRP A 7 30.51 26.06 -28.94
C TRP A 7 29.46 25.23 -29.70
N ARG A 8 29.84 24.72 -30.88
CA ARG A 8 28.99 23.81 -31.68
C ARG A 8 28.80 22.46 -31.00
N PHE A 9 29.86 21.92 -30.40
CA PHE A 9 29.77 20.67 -29.63
C PHE A 9 28.91 20.84 -28.38
N LEU A 10 29.06 21.96 -27.66
CA LEU A 10 28.27 22.25 -26.47
C LEU A 10 26.78 22.38 -26.82
N PHE A 11 26.43 23.13 -27.88
CA PHE A 11 25.04 23.26 -28.33
C PHE A 11 24.44 21.92 -28.80
N ALA A 12 25.23 21.09 -29.49
CA ALA A 12 24.77 19.76 -29.91
C ALA A 12 24.50 18.85 -28.71
N LEU A 13 25.37 18.90 -27.68
CA LEU A 13 25.21 18.10 -26.46
C LEU A 13 24.00 18.56 -25.62
N THR A 14 23.74 19.87 -25.55
CA THR A 14 22.55 20.41 -24.87
C THR A 14 21.27 20.05 -25.61
N ALA A 15 21.28 20.08 -26.95
CA ALA A 15 20.12 19.71 -27.77
C ALA A 15 19.76 18.22 -27.65
N THR A 16 20.75 17.31 -27.61
CA THR A 16 20.49 15.88 -27.34
C THR A 16 20.03 15.63 -25.91
N ALA A 17 20.53 16.38 -24.93
CA ALA A 17 20.05 16.27 -23.55
C ALA A 17 18.58 16.73 -23.39
N LEU A 18 18.14 17.74 -24.14
CA LEU A 18 16.76 18.22 -24.16
C LEU A 18 15.79 17.25 -24.84
N ALA A 19 16.22 16.59 -25.93
CA ALA A 19 15.41 15.59 -26.63
C ALA A 19 15.25 14.27 -25.84
N ALA A 20 16.14 14.00 -24.88
CA ALA A 20 16.08 12.80 -24.04
C ALA A 20 15.04 12.88 -22.90
N CYS A 21 14.39 14.03 -22.71
CA CYS A 21 13.35 14.23 -21.70
C CYS A 21 11.92 14.21 -22.26
N ASP A 22 11.74 13.91 -23.55
CA ASP A 22 10.41 13.78 -24.14
C ASP A 22 9.73 12.50 -23.65
N ARG A 23 8.98 12.63 -22.54
CA ARG A 23 8.05 11.62 -22.08
C ARG A 23 6.85 11.72 -23.02
N GLY A 24 6.67 10.70 -23.86
CA GLY A 24 5.62 10.66 -24.88
C GLY A 24 4.21 10.95 -24.35
N PRO A 25 3.22 11.09 -25.24
CA PRO A 25 1.92 11.65 -24.92
C PRO A 25 1.24 10.89 -23.77
N GLU A 26 0.99 11.62 -22.67
CA GLU A 26 0.23 11.14 -21.52
C GLU A 26 -1.24 10.99 -21.93
N MET A 27 -1.79 9.79 -21.80
CA MET A 27 -3.20 9.55 -22.10
C MET A 27 -4.07 10.19 -21.01
N PRO A 28 -5.24 10.75 -21.35
CA PRO A 28 -6.17 11.25 -20.34
C PRO A 28 -6.59 10.12 -19.41
N GLU A 29 -6.68 10.36 -18.10
CA GLU A 29 -7.05 9.34 -17.10
C GLU A 29 -8.34 8.61 -17.45
N SER A 30 -9.30 9.31 -18.08
CA SER A 30 -10.57 8.76 -18.54
C SER A 30 -10.42 7.60 -19.54
N ALA A 31 -9.28 7.48 -20.24
CA ALA A 31 -9.01 6.36 -21.15
C ALA A 31 -8.73 5.03 -20.43
N GLY A 32 -8.42 5.08 -19.12
CA GLY A 32 -8.11 3.91 -18.28
C GLY A 32 -9.32 3.22 -17.65
N TYR A 33 -10.54 3.74 -17.84
CA TYR A 33 -11.76 3.23 -17.21
C TYR A 33 -12.81 2.83 -18.27
N GLY A 34 -13.80 2.00 -17.88
CA GLY A 34 -14.91 1.58 -18.73
C GLY A 34 -14.81 0.13 -19.25
N PRO A 35 -15.79 -0.32 -20.07
CA PRO A 35 -15.86 -1.72 -20.52
C PRO A 35 -14.77 -2.10 -21.53
N ASN A 36 -14.12 -1.11 -22.14
CA ASN A 36 -13.01 -1.33 -23.08
C ASN A 36 -11.95 -0.22 -22.94
N PRO A 37 -11.16 -0.23 -21.84
CA PRO A 37 -10.17 0.80 -21.59
C PRO A 37 -9.01 0.68 -22.58
N THR A 38 -8.44 1.82 -22.98
CA THR A 38 -7.23 1.82 -23.82
C THR A 38 -6.01 1.73 -22.91
N LEU A 39 -5.31 0.60 -22.97
CA LEU A 39 -4.10 0.39 -22.16
C LEU A 39 -2.87 0.92 -22.91
N PRO A 40 -1.97 1.68 -22.26
CA PRO A 40 -0.71 2.08 -22.88
C PRO A 40 0.11 0.83 -23.21
N SER A 41 0.86 0.87 -24.32
CA SER A 41 1.80 -0.21 -24.62
C SER A 41 2.85 -0.32 -23.50
N PRO A 42 3.27 -1.54 -23.12
CA PRO A 42 4.32 -1.72 -22.13
C PRO A 42 5.60 -0.98 -22.53
N HIS A 43 6.19 -0.23 -21.60
CA HIS A 43 7.50 0.39 -21.80
C HIS A 43 8.59 -0.58 -21.29
N PRO A 44 9.39 -1.20 -22.17
CA PRO A 44 10.44 -2.11 -21.74
C PRO A 44 11.53 -1.34 -20.99
N THR A 45 11.78 -1.72 -19.75
CA THR A 45 12.73 -1.02 -18.85
C THR A 45 14.21 -1.39 -19.10
N GLY A 46 14.50 -2.28 -20.06
CA GLY A 46 15.86 -2.73 -20.36
C GLY A 46 16.48 -3.52 -19.19
N ALA A 47 17.79 -3.36 -18.97
CA ALA A 47 18.55 -4.10 -17.96
C ALA A 47 18.29 -3.64 -16.50
N PHE A 48 17.64 -2.49 -16.30
CA PHE A 48 17.37 -1.93 -14.97
C PHE A 48 15.87 -1.78 -14.76
N PRO A 49 15.29 -2.43 -13.73
CA PRO A 49 13.86 -2.35 -13.48
C PRO A 49 13.48 -0.94 -13.00
N TYR A 50 12.32 -0.45 -13.45
CA TYR A 50 11.70 0.73 -12.86
C TYR A 50 10.99 0.32 -11.57
N VAL A 51 11.43 0.86 -10.43
CA VAL A 51 10.85 0.58 -9.12
C VAL A 51 10.24 1.86 -8.58
N ASN A 52 8.91 1.96 -8.62
CA ASN A 52 8.18 3.10 -8.04
C ASN A 52 7.47 2.65 -6.77
N ILE A 53 8.07 2.96 -5.62
CA ILE A 53 7.49 2.67 -4.31
C ILE A 53 6.83 3.95 -3.82
N ALA A 54 5.51 3.92 -3.71
CA ALA A 54 4.78 4.98 -3.03
C ALA A 54 5.25 5.05 -1.57
N ARG A 55 5.83 6.18 -1.18
CA ARG A 55 6.17 6.43 0.22
C ARG A 55 4.87 6.76 0.94
N ALA A 56 4.48 5.92 1.89
CA ALA A 56 3.40 6.25 2.80
C ALA A 56 3.84 7.45 3.67
N VAL A 57 3.17 8.58 3.50
CA VAL A 57 3.36 9.77 4.34
C VAL A 57 2.08 9.89 5.17
N GLY A 58 2.21 9.78 6.49
CA GLY A 58 1.09 10.00 7.40
C GLY A 58 0.66 11.48 7.42
N TRP A 59 -0.47 11.77 8.04
CA TRP A 59 -0.91 13.14 8.23
C TRP A 59 0.04 13.88 9.20
N PRO A 60 0.35 15.15 8.95
CA PRO A 60 1.00 15.98 9.97
C PRO A 60 0.17 16.03 11.25
N SER A 61 0.82 16.35 12.37
CA SER A 61 0.16 16.40 13.68
C SER A 61 -1.01 17.38 13.68
N GLY A 62 -2.21 16.88 13.95
CA GLY A 62 -3.43 17.70 13.98
C GLY A 62 -4.02 18.04 12.60
N GLU A 63 -3.48 17.48 11.51
CA GLU A 63 -4.04 17.63 10.17
C GLU A 63 -4.89 16.41 9.78
N LYS A 64 -5.91 16.65 8.96
CA LYS A 64 -6.75 15.62 8.34
C LYS A 64 -7.06 15.98 6.88
N PRO A 65 -7.33 14.99 6.00
CA PRO A 65 -7.66 15.25 4.60
C PRO A 65 -8.91 16.12 4.47
N THR A 66 -8.95 16.96 3.44
CA THR A 66 -10.16 17.72 3.09
C THR A 66 -11.10 16.83 2.27
N PRO A 67 -12.30 16.48 2.78
CA PRO A 67 -13.26 15.70 2.02
C PRO A 67 -14.07 16.56 1.05
N ALA A 68 -14.95 15.91 0.29
CA ALA A 68 -15.97 16.58 -0.51
C ALA A 68 -17.00 17.31 0.38
N GLU A 69 -17.76 18.23 -0.22
CA GLU A 69 -18.79 18.99 0.48
C GLU A 69 -19.84 18.07 1.14
N GLY A 70 -20.17 18.37 2.40
CA GLY A 70 -21.13 17.59 3.20
C GLY A 70 -20.57 16.33 3.88
N LEU A 71 -19.27 16.08 3.77
CA LEU A 71 -18.57 14.98 4.43
C LEU A 71 -17.60 15.49 5.51
N ASP A 72 -17.27 14.63 6.46
CA ASP A 72 -16.19 14.85 7.42
C ASP A 72 -15.23 13.65 7.41
N VAL A 73 -13.97 13.86 7.79
CA VAL A 73 -12.95 12.81 7.90
C VAL A 73 -12.35 12.91 9.28
N GLU A 74 -12.32 11.81 10.03
CA GLU A 74 -11.68 11.74 11.33
C GLU A 74 -10.77 10.50 11.41
N ALA A 75 -9.70 10.59 12.20
CA ALA A 75 -8.85 9.44 12.44
C ALA A 75 -9.50 8.51 13.47
N PHE A 76 -10.33 7.58 12.99
CA PHE A 76 -11.06 6.64 13.87
C PHE A 76 -10.15 5.91 14.88
N ALA A 77 -8.97 5.47 14.44
CA ALA A 77 -7.91 4.99 15.33
C ALA A 77 -6.53 5.21 14.72
N THR A 78 -5.51 5.31 15.58
CA THR A 78 -4.11 5.47 15.16
C THR A 78 -3.21 4.44 15.86
N GLY A 79 -1.98 4.30 15.37
CA GLY A 79 -0.98 3.39 15.96
C GLY A 79 -1.36 1.92 15.82
N LEU A 80 -1.92 1.55 14.66
CA LEU A 80 -2.15 0.16 14.25
C LEU A 80 -0.90 -0.36 13.51
N ASP A 81 -0.60 -1.63 13.68
CA ASP A 81 0.48 -2.36 13.06
C ASP A 81 0.00 -3.02 11.78
N HIS A 82 0.36 -2.42 10.65
CA HIS A 82 0.04 -2.93 9.31
C HIS A 82 -1.46 -3.30 9.12
N PRO A 83 -2.40 -2.37 9.37
CA PRO A 83 -3.83 -2.66 9.19
C PRO A 83 -4.15 -2.91 7.72
N ARG A 84 -4.89 -3.99 7.42
CA ARG A 84 -5.20 -4.42 6.04
C ARG A 84 -6.67 -4.62 5.75
N TRP A 85 -7.44 -5.06 6.73
CA TRP A 85 -8.86 -5.36 6.58
C TRP A 85 -9.63 -4.77 7.75
N LEU A 86 -10.80 -4.21 7.47
CA LEU A 86 -11.74 -3.67 8.44
C LEU A 86 -13.05 -4.43 8.29
N TYR A 87 -13.69 -4.77 9.40
CA TYR A 87 -15.00 -5.43 9.40
C TYR A 87 -15.87 -4.89 10.53
N GLU A 88 -17.01 -4.31 10.17
CA GLU A 88 -18.00 -3.80 11.12
C GLU A 88 -18.90 -4.93 11.63
N LEU A 89 -19.01 -5.03 12.96
CA LEU A 89 -19.92 -5.94 13.64
C LEU A 89 -21.31 -5.31 13.82
N PRO A 90 -22.38 -6.11 14.00
CA PRO A 90 -23.74 -5.59 14.16
C PRO A 90 -23.96 -4.62 15.33
N ASN A 91 -23.05 -4.60 16.31
CA ASN A 91 -23.07 -3.69 17.45
C ASN A 91 -22.28 -2.38 17.20
N GLY A 92 -21.71 -2.19 16.01
CA GLY A 92 -20.93 -1.00 15.64
C GLY A 92 -19.43 -1.12 15.91
N ASP A 93 -18.96 -2.21 16.53
CA ASP A 93 -17.52 -2.42 16.71
C ASP A 93 -16.83 -2.68 15.38
N ILE A 94 -15.61 -2.16 15.23
CA ILE A 94 -14.78 -2.40 14.05
C ILE A 94 -13.66 -3.37 14.42
N LEU A 95 -13.63 -4.51 13.73
CA LEU A 95 -12.51 -5.43 13.76
C LEU A 95 -11.48 -5.04 12.72
N VAL A 96 -10.21 -5.00 13.12
CA VAL A 96 -9.07 -4.68 12.26
C VAL A 96 -8.11 -5.86 12.20
N ALA A 97 -7.83 -6.35 10.99
CA ALA A 97 -6.74 -7.30 10.79
C ALA A 97 -5.40 -6.56 10.72
N GLU A 98 -4.56 -6.78 11.72
CA GLU A 98 -3.18 -6.29 11.78
C GLU A 98 -2.24 -7.41 11.33
N THR A 99 -1.70 -7.28 10.11
CA THR A 99 -1.03 -8.39 9.42
C THR A 99 0.06 -7.93 8.45
N ASP A 100 1.10 -8.75 8.32
CA ASP A 100 2.04 -8.71 7.20
C ASP A 100 2.09 -10.10 6.53
N ALA A 101 2.89 -10.25 5.47
CA ALA A 101 3.02 -11.53 4.77
C ALA A 101 3.63 -12.63 5.66
N PRO A 102 3.25 -13.92 5.46
CA PRO A 102 3.91 -15.03 6.11
C PRO A 102 5.43 -15.06 5.80
N PRO A 103 6.25 -15.64 6.68
CA PRO A 103 7.66 -15.87 6.39
C PRO A 103 7.80 -16.70 5.11
N LYS A 104 8.59 -16.20 4.15
CA LYS A 104 8.91 -16.92 2.91
C LYS A 104 10.10 -17.84 3.12
N SER A 105 10.10 -18.99 2.44
CA SER A 105 11.29 -19.82 2.34
C SER A 105 12.40 -19.10 1.54
N GLU A 106 13.66 -19.52 1.71
CA GLU A 106 14.80 -18.92 0.99
C GLU A 106 14.63 -18.96 -0.54
N ASP A 107 13.94 -19.99 -1.04
CA ASP A 107 13.65 -20.18 -2.46
C ASP A 107 12.54 -19.26 -2.99
N GLU A 108 11.54 -18.93 -2.16
CA GLU A 108 10.42 -18.05 -2.51
C GLU A 108 10.77 -16.56 -2.49
N GLY A 109 11.84 -16.19 -1.77
CA GLY A 109 12.35 -14.82 -1.68
C GLY A 109 13.12 -14.33 -2.91
N GLY A 110 13.24 -15.16 -3.95
CA GLY A 110 13.97 -14.83 -5.18
C GLY A 110 15.50 -14.99 -5.08
N GLY A 111 16.02 -15.41 -3.91
CA GLY A 111 17.41 -15.80 -3.67
C GLY A 111 18.48 -14.72 -3.92
N GLY A 112 19.62 -14.85 -3.23
CA GLY A 112 20.84 -14.10 -3.52
C GLY A 112 20.68 -12.56 -3.59
N VAL A 113 21.35 -11.94 -4.56
CA VAL A 113 21.39 -10.47 -4.73
C VAL A 113 20.00 -9.91 -5.06
N ARG A 114 19.20 -10.64 -5.84
CA ARG A 114 17.83 -10.23 -6.18
C ARG A 114 16.94 -10.18 -4.94
N GLY A 115 17.00 -11.21 -4.10
CA GLY A 115 16.27 -11.26 -2.83
C GLY A 115 16.69 -10.14 -1.88
N PHE A 116 17.98 -9.82 -1.80
CA PHE A 116 18.49 -8.70 -0.99
C PHE A 116 17.87 -7.36 -1.40
N PHE A 117 17.93 -6.99 -2.68
CA PHE A 117 17.35 -5.73 -3.17
C PHE A 117 15.83 -5.73 -3.04
N MET A 118 15.16 -6.85 -3.34
CA MET A 118 13.71 -6.98 -3.19
C MET A 118 13.28 -6.77 -1.74
N GLY A 119 13.99 -7.38 -0.78
CA GLY A 119 13.72 -7.20 0.65
C GLY A 119 13.92 -5.76 1.13
N LEU A 120 14.94 -5.07 0.62
CA LEU A 120 15.19 -3.65 0.92
C LEU A 120 14.02 -2.78 0.45
N TYR A 121 13.54 -3.00 -0.78
CA TYR A 121 12.41 -2.28 -1.35
C TYR A 121 11.08 -2.60 -0.66
N MET A 122 10.82 -3.86 -0.29
CA MET A 122 9.61 -4.22 0.47
C MET A 122 9.58 -3.57 1.85
N ARG A 123 10.73 -3.49 2.54
CA ARG A 123 10.85 -2.76 3.81
C ARG A 123 10.57 -1.27 3.64
N GLN A 124 11.05 -0.68 2.55
CA GLN A 124 10.76 0.72 2.23
C GLN A 124 9.27 0.96 1.95
N ALA A 125 8.57 -0.02 1.38
CA ALA A 125 7.12 0.02 1.17
C ALA A 125 6.30 -0.25 2.45
N GLY A 126 6.95 -0.48 3.59
CA GLY A 126 6.30 -0.72 4.88
C GLY A 126 5.91 -2.16 5.16
N SER A 127 6.34 -3.13 4.33
CA SER A 127 6.11 -4.58 4.50
C SER A 127 7.41 -5.30 4.88
N ASN A 128 7.39 -6.64 4.96
CA ASN A 128 8.53 -7.48 5.33
C ASN A 128 8.96 -7.28 6.80
N LYS A 129 7.99 -7.07 7.69
CA LYS A 129 8.13 -7.13 9.15
C LYS A 129 7.46 -8.42 9.66
N PRO A 130 7.78 -8.88 10.88
CA PRO A 130 6.98 -9.92 11.52
C PRO A 130 5.51 -9.49 11.55
N SER A 131 4.62 -10.33 11.06
CA SER A 131 3.18 -10.08 11.10
C SER A 131 2.70 -10.00 12.55
N ALA A 132 1.86 -9.00 12.85
CA ALA A 132 1.21 -8.85 14.16
C ALA A 132 0.28 -10.02 14.50
N ASN A 133 -0.28 -10.70 13.48
CA ASN A 133 -1.03 -11.94 13.63
C ASN A 133 -2.18 -11.84 14.64
N ARG A 134 -2.91 -10.71 14.59
CA ARG A 134 -4.02 -10.42 15.49
C ARG A 134 -5.17 -9.70 14.80
N ILE A 135 -6.36 -9.84 15.39
CA ILE A 135 -7.50 -8.96 15.15
C ILE A 135 -7.64 -8.03 16.34
N THR A 136 -7.71 -6.73 16.08
CA THR A 136 -7.94 -5.69 17.08
C THR A 136 -9.38 -5.21 16.99
N LEU A 137 -10.05 -5.07 18.12
CA LEU A 137 -11.37 -4.47 18.23
C LEU A 137 -11.22 -2.98 18.53
N LEU A 138 -11.95 -2.19 17.78
CA LEU A 138 -12.12 -0.75 17.98
C LEU A 138 -13.59 -0.47 18.29
N ARG A 139 -13.83 0.27 19.37
CA ARG A 139 -15.18 0.71 19.74
C ARG A 139 -15.20 2.21 19.99
N ASP A 140 -16.09 2.86 19.26
CA ASP A 140 -16.55 4.22 19.48
C ASP A 140 -17.85 4.15 20.31
N ALA A 141 -17.76 4.58 21.57
CA ALA A 141 -18.82 4.45 22.55
C ALA A 141 -19.74 5.66 22.60
N ASP A 142 -19.29 6.84 22.16
CA ASP A 142 -20.07 8.07 22.19
C ASP A 142 -20.52 8.57 20.80
N GLY A 143 -20.07 7.91 19.74
CA GLY A 143 -20.46 8.13 18.36
C GLY A 143 -19.82 9.35 17.72
N ASP A 144 -18.67 9.81 18.24
CA ASP A 144 -17.98 11.00 17.73
C ASP A 144 -17.06 10.72 16.52
N GLY A 145 -16.89 9.46 16.13
CA GLY A 145 -16.03 9.04 15.03
C GLY A 145 -14.58 8.76 15.44
N VAL A 146 -14.30 8.65 16.75
CA VAL A 146 -13.03 8.21 17.32
C VAL A 146 -13.29 6.99 18.21
N ALA A 147 -12.40 5.99 18.16
CA ALA A 147 -12.54 4.82 19.02
C ALA A 147 -11.89 5.05 20.39
N GLU A 148 -12.67 5.01 21.48
CA GLU A 148 -12.16 5.07 22.86
C GLU A 148 -11.47 3.76 23.24
N THR A 149 -11.98 2.64 22.73
CA THR A 149 -11.45 1.31 23.04
C THR A 149 -10.64 0.79 21.87
N LYS A 150 -9.42 0.35 22.16
CA LYS A 150 -8.57 -0.41 21.24
C LYS A 150 -7.94 -1.56 22.00
N GLU A 151 -8.37 -2.78 21.70
CA GLU A 151 -7.88 -3.98 22.36
C GLU A 151 -7.68 -5.16 21.42
N VAL A 152 -6.80 -6.09 21.79
CA VAL A 152 -6.58 -7.32 21.04
C VAL A 152 -7.79 -8.23 21.26
N PHE A 153 -8.54 -8.49 20.18
CA PHE A 153 -9.73 -9.32 20.20
C PHE A 153 -9.40 -10.80 19.94
N LEU A 154 -8.52 -11.06 18.97
CA LEU A 154 -8.00 -12.38 18.66
C LEU A 154 -6.51 -12.29 18.40
N GLU A 155 -5.75 -13.30 18.80
CA GLU A 155 -4.29 -13.38 18.61
C GLU A 155 -3.87 -14.79 18.18
N ASN A 156 -2.57 -14.95 17.90
CA ASN A 156 -1.98 -16.22 17.45
C ASN A 156 -2.58 -16.73 16.13
N LEU A 157 -2.96 -15.80 15.25
CA LEU A 157 -3.43 -16.10 13.90
C LEU A 157 -2.25 -16.26 12.94
N ASN A 158 -2.52 -16.67 11.69
CA ASN A 158 -1.48 -16.77 10.67
C ASN A 158 -1.78 -15.83 9.51
N SER A 159 -1.19 -14.63 9.57
CA SER A 159 -1.33 -13.55 8.59
C SER A 159 -2.80 -13.33 8.18
N PRO A 160 -3.69 -12.98 9.15
CA PRO A 160 -5.12 -12.91 8.92
C PRO A 160 -5.49 -11.75 8.01
N PHE A 161 -6.49 -11.92 7.14
CA PHE A 161 -6.96 -10.86 6.26
C PHE A 161 -8.48 -10.71 6.30
N GLY A 162 -9.21 -11.51 5.53
CA GLY A 162 -10.67 -11.40 5.43
C GLY A 162 -11.39 -11.89 6.68
N MET A 163 -12.44 -11.18 7.09
CA MET A 163 -13.30 -11.56 8.21
C MET A 163 -14.78 -11.48 7.81
N ALA A 164 -15.61 -12.36 8.38
CA ALA A 164 -17.05 -12.31 8.24
C ALA A 164 -17.76 -12.93 9.44
N LEU A 165 -18.76 -12.22 10.00
CA LEU A 165 -19.69 -12.77 10.98
C LEU A 165 -20.88 -13.39 10.24
N VAL A 166 -21.16 -14.67 10.52
CA VAL A 166 -22.32 -15.39 9.98
C VAL A 166 -23.08 -16.02 11.13
N GLY A 167 -24.25 -15.45 11.42
CA GLY A 167 -25.00 -15.81 12.63
C GLY A 167 -24.24 -15.34 13.88
N ASP A 168 -23.88 -16.30 14.73
CA ASP A 168 -23.05 -16.09 15.92
C ASP A 168 -21.59 -16.52 15.73
N GLN A 169 -21.18 -16.83 14.49
CA GLN A 169 -19.85 -17.35 14.22
C GLN A 169 -19.00 -16.35 13.44
N LEU A 170 -17.86 -15.95 14.00
CA LEU A 170 -16.88 -15.14 13.29
C LEU A 170 -15.90 -16.05 12.52
N TYR A 171 -15.80 -15.84 11.21
CA TYR A 171 -14.82 -16.50 10.35
C TYR A 171 -13.66 -15.55 10.08
N VAL A 172 -12.43 -16.08 10.18
CA VAL A 172 -11.20 -15.35 9.86
C VAL A 172 -10.39 -16.16 8.86
N ALA A 173 -10.05 -15.54 7.73
CA ALA A 173 -9.19 -16.12 6.71
C ALA A 173 -7.72 -15.85 7.06
N ASN A 174 -7.03 -16.90 7.53
CA ASN A 174 -5.58 -16.94 7.63
C ASN A 174 -4.97 -17.25 6.25
N ALA A 175 -3.67 -17.01 6.10
CA ALA A 175 -2.94 -17.35 4.89
C ALA A 175 -2.95 -18.86 4.56
N ASP A 176 -3.14 -19.72 5.55
CA ASP A 176 -3.10 -21.18 5.42
C ASP A 176 -4.43 -21.89 5.73
N SER A 177 -5.43 -21.17 6.25
CA SER A 177 -6.62 -21.78 6.82
C SER A 177 -7.78 -20.79 6.92
N LEU A 178 -9.01 -21.33 6.99
CA LEU A 178 -10.18 -20.58 7.42
C LEU A 178 -10.53 -21.06 8.83
N VAL A 179 -10.43 -20.18 9.81
CA VAL A 179 -10.74 -20.48 11.21
C VAL A 179 -12.06 -19.84 11.61
N ARG A 180 -12.70 -20.41 12.64
CA ARG A 180 -14.00 -19.96 13.14
C ARG A 180 -13.96 -19.79 14.65
N PHE A 181 -14.56 -18.72 15.14
CA PHE A 181 -14.72 -18.39 16.55
C PHE A 181 -16.21 -18.29 16.89
N PRO A 182 -16.61 -18.72 18.10
CA PRO A 182 -17.97 -18.55 18.60
C PRO A 182 -18.25 -17.10 19.04
#